data_AF-A0A2V7CBZ5-F1
#
_entry.id   AF-A0A2V7CBZ5-F1
#
_cell.length_a   1.000
_cell.length_b   1.000
_cell.length_c   1.000
_cell.angle_alpha   90.00
_cell.angle_beta   90.00
_cell.angle_gamma   90.00
#
_symmetry.space_group_name_H-M   'P 1'
#
loop_
_entity.id
_entity.type
_entity.pdbx_description
1 polymer ?
#
loop_
_entity_poly.entity_id
_entity_poly.type
_entity_poly.pdbx_seq_one_letter_code
_entity_poly.pdbx_strand_id
1 'polypeptide(L)'
;MTPRRLVITVCPRERGIVVLPIVRGKRAVRLDAVAILRRLEELVAERGLADRVRLREGCAGGCSGPGPNVSVEIFPMPRPGERPDHVAVGWKTYVYSIGSLECLATVIDENLGRVRR
;
A
#
# COMPACT_ATOMS: atom_id res chain seq x y z
N MET A 1 -18.54 -3.33 5.21
CA MET A 1 -17.42 -4.00 4.49
C MET A 1 -16.77 -4.97 5.43
N THR A 2 -16.33 -6.13 4.94
CA THR A 2 -15.59 -7.12 5.73
C THR A 2 -14.20 -6.56 6.07
N PRO A 3 -13.69 -6.76 7.30
CA PRO A 3 -12.31 -6.42 7.63
C PRO A 3 -11.33 -7.16 6.72
N ARG A 4 -10.34 -6.44 6.18
CA ARG A 4 -9.31 -7.00 5.30
C ARG A 4 -7.92 -6.86 5.91
N ARG A 5 -7.02 -7.71 5.43
CA ARG A 5 -5.57 -7.57 5.53
C ARG A 5 -5.00 -7.26 4.16
N LEU A 6 -3.89 -6.53 4.13
CA LEU A 6 -3.20 -6.12 2.93
C LEU A 6 -1.78 -6.65 2.93
N VAL A 7 -1.30 -7.05 1.76
CA VAL A 7 0.13 -7.13 1.45
C VAL A 7 0.41 -6.07 0.40
N ILE A 8 1.18 -5.06 0.76
CA ILE A 8 1.58 -4.00 -0.16
C ILE A 8 3.01 -4.26 -0.60
N THR A 9 3.22 -4.33 -1.91
CA THR A 9 4.50 -4.61 -2.54
C THR A 9 5.02 -3.38 -3.25
N VAL A 10 6.27 -3.02 -2.97
CA VAL A 10 7.00 -1.92 -3.61
C VAL A 10 8.32 -2.49 -4.12
N CYS A 11 8.78 -2.06 -5.29
CA CYS A 11 10.09 -2.45 -5.82
C CYS A 11 11.13 -1.37 -5.53
N PRO A 12 12.04 -1.51 -4.54
CA PRO A 12 13.00 -0.46 -4.20
C PRO A 12 13.96 -0.10 -5.35
N ARG A 13 14.13 -1.02 -6.31
CA ARG A 13 14.99 -0.88 -7.48
C ARG A 13 14.32 -0.16 -8.64
N GLU A 14 13.03 0.12 -8.55
CA GLU A 14 12.30 0.81 -9.59
C GLU A 14 12.71 2.27 -9.65
N ARG A 15 12.96 2.75 -10.88
CA ARG A 15 13.35 4.14 -11.13
C ARG A 15 12.10 5.01 -11.25
N GLY A 16 12.29 6.30 -10.96
CA GLY A 16 11.27 7.32 -11.10
C GLY A 16 10.96 7.99 -9.78
N ILE A 17 10.25 9.10 -9.87
CA ILE A 17 9.92 9.95 -8.73
C ILE A 17 8.50 10.45 -8.94
N VAL A 18 7.71 10.36 -7.87
CA VAL A 18 6.37 10.96 -7.80
C VAL A 18 6.37 12.10 -6.80
N VAL A 19 5.48 13.07 -7.00
CA VAL A 19 5.32 14.20 -6.08
C VAL A 19 3.89 14.18 -5.57
N LEU A 20 3.72 13.74 -4.32
CA LEU A 20 2.42 13.69 -3.67
C LEU A 20 2.56 13.85 -2.15
N PRO A 21 1.51 14.29 -1.44
CA PRO A 21 1.49 14.29 0.01
C PRO A 21 1.57 12.86 0.57
N ILE A 22 2.22 12.69 1.73
CA ILE A 22 2.17 11.41 2.46
C ILE A 22 0.75 11.20 3.05
N VAL A 23 0.19 12.27 3.60
CA VAL A 23 -1.14 12.32 4.22
C VAL A 23 -1.95 13.46 3.60
N ARG A 24 -3.28 13.28 3.51
CA ARG A 24 -4.19 14.25 2.90
C ARG A 24 -4.03 15.64 3.50
N GLY A 25 -4.01 16.66 2.63
CA GLY A 25 -3.91 18.07 3.03
C GLY A 25 -2.53 18.51 3.53
N LYS A 26 -1.51 17.63 3.49
CA LYS A 26 -0.12 18.00 3.81
C LYS A 26 0.64 18.42 2.56
N ARG A 27 1.81 19.03 2.76
CA ARG A 27 2.70 19.42 1.67
C ARG A 27 3.14 18.18 0.88
N ALA A 28 3.08 18.29 -0.45
CA ALA A 28 3.59 17.26 -1.34
C ALA A 28 5.12 17.15 -1.23
N VAL A 29 5.62 15.91 -1.31
CA VAL A 29 7.04 15.60 -1.23
C VAL A 29 7.44 14.71 -2.40
N ARG A 30 8.72 14.79 -2.79
CA ARG A 30 9.30 13.90 -3.80
C ARG A 30 9.51 12.53 -3.17
N LEU A 31 9.02 11.48 -3.81
CA LEU A 31 9.12 10.12 -3.35
C LEU A 31 9.61 9.23 -4.50
N ASP A 32 10.75 8.57 -4.29
CA ASP A 32 11.15 7.39 -5.06
C ASP A 32 10.57 6.12 -4.41
N ALA A 33 10.89 4.96 -4.97
CA ALA A 33 10.37 3.68 -4.45
C ALA A 33 10.80 3.40 -3.00
N VAL A 34 12.04 3.73 -2.63
CA VAL A 34 12.56 3.53 -1.27
C VAL A 34 11.83 4.44 -0.28
N ALA A 35 11.65 5.71 -0.64
CA ALA A 35 10.91 6.67 0.17
C ALA A 35 9.43 6.26 0.31
N ILE A 36 8.79 5.74 -0.74
CA ILE A 36 7.42 5.20 -0.65
C ILE A 36 7.35 4.07 0.37
N LEU A 37 8.22 3.07 0.26
CA LEU A 37 8.22 1.92 1.17
C LEU A 37 8.36 2.39 2.62
N ARG A 38 9.36 3.23 2.90
CA ARG A 38 9.59 3.79 4.23
C ARG A 38 8.39 4.59 4.76
N ARG A 39 7.78 5.45 3.93
CA ARG A 39 6.62 6.25 4.37
C ARG A 39 5.38 5.39 4.59
N LEU A 40 5.22 4.29 3.85
CA LEU A 40 4.18 3.31 4.13
C LEU A 40 4.44 2.58 5.47
N GLU A 41 5.69 2.23 5.77
CA GLU A 41 6.08 1.61 7.05
C GLU A 41 5.75 2.53 8.23
N GLU A 42 6.15 3.80 8.14
CA GLU A 42 5.85 4.83 9.13
C GLU A 42 4.33 4.98 9.31
N LEU A 43 3.55 5.08 8.22
CA LEU A 43 2.09 5.17 8.28
C LEU A 43 1.44 3.94 8.94
N VAL A 44 1.94 2.74 8.66
CA VAL A 44 1.43 1.50 9.27
C VAL A 44 1.72 1.48 10.77
N ALA A 45 2.92 1.88 11.18
CA ALA A 45 3.31 1.94 12.59
C ALA A 45 2.52 3.01 13.35
N GLU A 46 2.48 4.24 12.85
CA GLU A 46 1.78 5.37 13.47
C GLU A 46 0.28 5.11 13.66
N ARG A 47 -0.33 4.33 12.76
CA ARG A 47 -1.76 4.00 12.80
C ARG A 47 -2.07 2.67 13.50
N GLY A 48 -1.07 1.96 14.01
CA GLY A 48 -1.25 0.66 14.67
C GLY A 48 -1.84 -0.41 13.73
N LEU A 49 -1.42 -0.42 12.46
CA LEU A 49 -1.98 -1.29 11.42
C LEU A 49 -1.15 -2.55 11.15
N ALA A 50 -0.11 -2.83 11.93
CA ALA A 50 0.83 -3.92 11.70
C ALA A 50 0.16 -5.31 11.59
N ASP A 51 -0.92 -5.55 12.34
CA ASP A 51 -1.67 -6.82 12.28
C ASP A 51 -2.46 -7.00 10.98
N ARG A 52 -2.65 -5.92 10.23
CA ARG A 52 -3.51 -5.88 9.04
C ARG A 52 -2.77 -5.51 7.77
N VAL A 53 -1.66 -4.81 7.85
CA VAL A 53 -0.90 -4.35 6.68
C VAL A 53 0.52 -4.84 6.79
N ARG A 54 0.91 -5.70 5.85
CA ARG A 54 2.29 -6.14 5.69
C ARG A 54 2.89 -5.46 4.46
N LEU A 55 4.10 -4.95 4.61
CA LEU A 55 4.88 -4.41 3.51
C LEU A 55 5.93 -5.43 3.08
N ARG A 56 6.19 -5.52 1.78
CA ARG A 56 7.26 -6.35 1.23
C ARG A 56 7.94 -5.69 0.05
N GLU A 57 9.20 -6.02 -0.13
CA GLU A 57 9.94 -5.69 -1.33
C GLU A 57 9.65 -6.73 -2.42
N GLY A 58 9.39 -6.28 -3.64
CA GLY A 58 9.12 -7.17 -4.76
C GLY A 58 8.69 -6.43 -6.03
N CYS A 59 8.54 -7.16 -7.13
CA CYS A 59 8.03 -6.58 -8.37
C CYS A 59 6.54 -6.25 -8.22
N ALA A 60 6.19 -4.97 -8.37
CA ALA A 60 4.81 -4.50 -8.40
C ALA A 60 4.17 -4.59 -9.80
N GLY A 61 4.93 -5.05 -10.82
CA GLY A 61 4.55 -4.95 -12.23
C GLY A 61 4.86 -3.57 -12.81
N GLY A 62 4.64 -3.38 -14.12
CA GLY A 62 4.88 -2.09 -14.78
C GLY A 62 6.35 -1.74 -15.01
N CYS A 63 7.20 -2.74 -15.27
CA CYS A 63 8.64 -2.51 -15.48
C CYS A 63 9.01 -1.72 -16.75
N SER A 64 8.05 -1.46 -17.64
CA SER A 64 8.27 -0.86 -18.96
C SER A 64 8.16 0.66 -19.00
N GLY A 65 7.87 1.32 -17.87
CA GLY A 65 7.54 2.75 -17.82
C GLY A 65 7.99 3.42 -16.52
N PRO A 66 7.57 4.67 -16.29
CA PRO A 66 8.05 5.46 -15.16
C PRO A 66 7.35 5.04 -13.86
N GLY A 67 8.05 4.32 -12.99
CA GLY A 67 7.62 4.10 -11.62
C GLY A 67 7.77 5.36 -10.75
N PRO A 68 7.69 5.22 -9.41
CA PRO A 68 7.49 3.98 -8.66
C PRO A 68 6.05 3.45 -8.68
N ASN A 69 5.91 2.13 -8.72
CA ASN A 69 4.65 1.39 -8.74
C ASN A 69 4.40 0.70 -7.40
N VAL A 70 3.11 0.54 -7.06
CA VAL A 70 2.69 -0.12 -5.81
C VAL A 70 1.61 -1.15 -6.11
N SER A 71 1.81 -2.37 -5.66
CA SER A 71 0.83 -3.46 -5.76
C SER A 71 0.21 -3.73 -4.39
N VAL A 72 -1.10 -3.93 -4.34
CA VAL A 72 -1.84 -4.21 -3.11
C VAL A 72 -2.66 -5.49 -3.30
N GLU A 73 -2.23 -6.55 -2.62
CA GLU A 73 -3.00 -7.78 -2.50
C GLU A 73 -3.92 -7.70 -1.27
N ILE A 74 -5.16 -8.12 -1.44
CA ILE A 74 -6.22 -7.99 -0.43
C ILE A 74 -6.63 -9.38 0.03
N PHE A 75 -6.56 -9.61 1.33
CA PHE A 75 -6.92 -10.87 1.98
C PHE A 75 -8.06 -10.66 2.97
N PRO A 76 -8.89 -11.68 3.23
CA PRO A 76 -9.82 -11.64 4.35
C PRO A 76 -9.06 -11.59 5.69
N MET A 77 -9.64 -10.90 6.67
CA MET A 77 -9.18 -11.03 8.06
C MET A 77 -9.57 -12.43 8.58
N PRO A 78 -8.65 -13.18 9.22
CA PRO A 78 -9.00 -14.43 9.87
C PRO A 78 -9.99 -14.16 11.02
N ARG A 79 -10.90 -15.10 11.27
CA ARG A 79 -11.69 -15.06 12.51
C ARG A 79 -10.78 -15.45 13.69
N PRO A 80 -11.13 -15.08 14.93
CA PRO A 80 -10.39 -15.52 16.11
C PRO A 80 -10.21 -17.05 16.12
N GLY A 81 -8.96 -17.51 16.23
CA GLY A 81 -8.61 -18.94 16.22
C GLY A 81 -8.39 -19.56 14.83
N GLU A 82 -8.71 -18.86 13.74
CA GLU A 82 -8.44 -19.34 12.38
C GLU A 82 -7.04 -18.98 11.90
N ARG A 83 -6.44 -19.85 11.08
CA ARG A 83 -5.21 -19.53 10.36
C ARG A 83 -5.50 -18.51 9.24
N PRO A 84 -4.62 -17.52 9.01
CA PRO A 84 -4.76 -16.62 7.89
C PRO A 84 -4.79 -17.37 6.55
N ASP A 85 -5.77 -17.06 5.71
CA ASP A 85 -5.77 -17.51 4.31
C ASP A 85 -4.64 -16.81 3.52
N HIS A 86 -4.08 -17.55 2.58
CA HIS A 86 -3.04 -17.13 1.63
C HIS A 86 -3.60 -16.87 0.22
N VAL A 87 -4.90 -17.07 -0.01
CA VAL A 87 -5.57 -16.72 -1.26
C VAL A 87 -6.04 -15.27 -1.20
N ALA A 88 -5.50 -14.44 -2.10
CA ALA A 88 -5.95 -13.06 -2.24
C ALA A 88 -7.37 -13.05 -2.84
N VAL A 89 -8.27 -12.28 -2.23
CA VAL A 89 -9.66 -12.08 -2.69
C VAL A 89 -9.81 -10.82 -3.53
N GLY A 90 -8.73 -10.06 -3.71
CA GLY A 90 -8.68 -8.88 -4.55
C GLY A 90 -7.24 -8.38 -4.74
N TRP A 91 -7.05 -7.60 -5.79
CA TRP A 91 -5.77 -7.02 -6.15
C TRP A 91 -6.00 -5.65 -6.81
N LYS A 92 -5.27 -4.63 -6.35
CA LYS A 92 -5.13 -3.34 -7.04
C LYS A 92 -3.65 -3.00 -7.24
N THR A 93 -3.28 -2.56 -8.43
CA THR A 93 -1.93 -2.06 -8.71
C THR A 93 -1.99 -0.62 -9.20
N TYR A 94 -1.22 0.24 -8.56
CA TYR A 94 -1.06 1.65 -8.92
C TYR A 94 0.12 1.79 -9.90
N VAL A 95 0.01 1.16 -11.08
CA VAL A 95 1.02 1.26 -12.14
C VAL A 95 0.92 2.64 -12.78
N TYR A 96 2.02 3.41 -12.76
CA TYR A 96 2.16 4.77 -13.31
C TYR A 96 1.09 5.77 -12.86
N SER A 97 0.35 5.43 -11.79
CA SER A 97 -0.84 6.14 -11.33
C SER A 97 -0.75 6.51 -9.85
N ILE A 98 0.32 6.11 -9.15
CA ILE A 98 0.46 6.50 -7.74
C ILE A 98 0.51 8.02 -7.57
N GLY A 99 1.10 8.73 -8.53
CA GLY A 99 1.19 10.20 -8.51
C GLY A 99 -0.15 10.92 -8.69
N SER A 100 -1.21 10.24 -9.12
CA SER A 100 -2.56 10.83 -9.23
C SER A 100 -3.41 10.65 -7.97
N LEU A 101 -2.89 9.95 -6.96
CA LEU A 101 -3.55 9.85 -5.67
C LEU A 101 -3.50 11.18 -4.92
N GLU A 102 -4.55 11.47 -4.15
CA GLU A 102 -4.59 12.64 -3.28
C GLU A 102 -3.43 12.63 -2.25
N CYS A 103 -3.06 11.44 -1.77
CA CYS A 103 -1.92 11.22 -0.89
C CYS A 103 -1.51 9.74 -0.86
N LEU A 104 -0.31 9.44 -0.34
CA LEU A 104 0.19 8.07 -0.23
C LEU A 104 -0.68 7.20 0.70
N ALA A 105 -1.22 7.77 1.78
CA ALA A 105 -2.12 7.08 2.70
C ALA A 105 -3.37 6.48 2.02
N THR A 106 -3.80 7.06 0.88
CA THR A 106 -4.91 6.54 0.07
C THR A 106 -4.71 5.09 -0.35
N VAL A 107 -3.46 4.65 -0.57
CA VAL A 107 -3.12 3.23 -0.86
C VAL A 107 -3.62 2.30 0.24
N ILE A 108 -3.51 2.70 1.51
CA ILE A 108 -4.00 1.88 2.63
C ILE A 108 -5.52 2.07 2.78
N ASP A 109 -5.97 3.32 2.82
CA ASP A 109 -7.33 3.69 3.21
C ASP A 109 -8.40 3.12 2.26
N GLU A 110 -8.14 3.09 0.94
CA GLU A 110 -9.06 2.52 -0.05
C GLU A 110 -9.18 0.99 0.04
N ASN A 111 -8.09 0.32 0.43
CA ASN A 111 -7.98 -1.13 0.30
C ASN A 111 -8.28 -1.87 1.61
N LEU A 112 -7.97 -1.27 2.76
CA LEU A 112 -8.01 -1.92 4.07
C LEU A 112 -9.42 -2.36 4.51
N GLY A 113 -10.47 -1.73 3.95
CA GLY A 113 -11.86 -1.98 4.35
C GLY A 113 -12.18 -1.52 5.77
N ARG A 114 -13.41 -1.07 6.00
CA ARG A 114 -13.85 -0.59 7.32
C ARG A 114 -14.08 -1.76 8.28
N VAL A 115 -13.60 -1.63 9.51
CA VAL A 115 -14.08 -2.43 10.64
C VAL A 115 -15.46 -1.88 11.01
N ARG A 116 -16.47 -2.74 11.15
CA ARG A 116 -17.74 -2.32 11.76
C ARG A 116 -17.42 -2.01 13.23
N ARG A 117 -17.55 -0.73 13.62
CA ARG A 117 -17.63 -0.35 15.04
C ARG A 117 -18.91 -0.92 15.63
#